data_AF-A0A318GX16-F1
#
_entry.id   AF-A0A318GX16-F1
#
_cell.length_a   1.000
_cell.length_b   1.000
_cell.length_c   1.000
_cell.angle_alpha   90.00
_cell.angle_beta   90.00
_cell.angle_gamma   90.00
#
_symmetry.space_group_name_H-M   'P 1'
#
loop_
_entity.id
_entity.type
_entity.pdbx_description
1 polymer ?
#
loop_
_entity_poly.entity_id
_entity_poly.type
_entity_poly.pdbx_seq_one_letter_code
_entity_poly.pdbx_strand_id
1 'polypeptide(L)'
;MNKMLLIATFALTGTGLTVATAAAQVAGTSTTVEASVTTATQVARGWSVRKTLLGKTVYNDTGARIGKVEDLIVAPERNVTYVIVGAGGFIGIGRHDVAVPVSQIRDQGGRLVMTGATKESLQALPGFDDTSDTSRRDQFVAAAEQDVARAKVRIAELQKQSAAAAAADVKVRIDQQIAALQQELQASEEMLGQMKRAGARRWKEFEANVNAATARLRKSLDSTAG
;
A
#
# COMPACT_ATOMS: atom_id res chain seq x y z
N MET A 1 -60.53 -30.40 33.46
CA MET A 1 -60.89 -31.73 32.91
C MET A 1 -61.52 -31.48 31.55
N ASN A 2 -60.70 -31.55 30.50
CA ASN A 2 -61.14 -31.24 29.14
C ASN A 2 -61.86 -32.46 28.54
N LYS A 3 -62.94 -32.22 27.80
CA LYS A 3 -63.06 -32.53 26.36
C LYS A 3 -64.53 -32.49 25.92
N MET A 4 -64.84 -31.65 24.95
CA MET A 4 -66.02 -31.83 24.08
C MET A 4 -65.61 -31.63 22.63
N LEU A 5 -65.27 -32.75 22.03
CA LEU A 5 -65.81 -33.31 20.79
C LEU A 5 -66.81 -32.44 19.99
N LEU A 6 -66.62 -32.48 18.66
CA LEU A 6 -67.60 -32.91 17.64
C LEU A 6 -68.09 -31.86 16.59
N ILE A 7 -67.67 -32.12 15.35
CA ILE A 7 -68.42 -32.15 14.07
C ILE A 7 -68.93 -30.86 13.38
N ALA A 8 -68.39 -30.73 12.15
CA ALA A 8 -68.96 -30.35 10.85
C ALA A 8 -70.23 -29.49 10.78
N THR A 9 -70.23 -28.50 9.86
CA THR A 9 -71.20 -28.40 8.75
C THR A 9 -70.70 -27.40 7.68
N PHE A 10 -70.94 -27.76 6.42
CA PHE A 10 -70.89 -27.02 5.16
C PHE A 10 -71.48 -25.59 5.21
N ALA A 11 -70.92 -24.64 4.45
CA ALA A 11 -71.65 -23.87 3.43
C ALA A 11 -70.92 -22.60 2.91
N LEU A 12 -70.92 -22.49 1.58
CA LEU A 12 -71.07 -21.27 0.76
C LEU A 12 -70.07 -20.10 0.87
N THR A 13 -69.20 -20.06 -0.13
CA THR A 13 -68.97 -18.93 -1.07
C THR A 13 -69.24 -17.50 -0.56
N GLY A 14 -68.17 -16.79 -0.24
CA GLY A 14 -68.11 -15.33 -0.16
C GLY A 14 -66.82 -14.84 -0.83
N THR A 15 -66.99 -14.09 -1.93
CA THR A 15 -65.94 -13.42 -2.70
C THR A 15 -65.15 -12.42 -1.84
N GLY A 16 -63.85 -12.66 -1.70
CA GLY A 16 -62.88 -11.69 -1.18
C GLY A 16 -61.80 -11.43 -2.22
N LEU A 17 -61.80 -10.23 -2.80
CA LEU A 17 -60.62 -9.70 -3.50
C LEU A 17 -59.48 -9.64 -2.48
N THR A 18 -58.47 -10.50 -2.63
CA THR A 18 -57.18 -10.32 -1.96
C THR A 18 -56.20 -9.81 -3.01
N VAL A 19 -55.74 -8.59 -2.82
CA VAL A 19 -54.61 -8.03 -3.57
C VAL A 19 -53.39 -8.86 -3.17
N ALA A 20 -52.93 -9.72 -4.08
CA ALA A 20 -51.65 -10.40 -3.93
C ALA A 20 -50.54 -9.36 -4.04
N THR A 21 -50.03 -8.89 -2.91
CA THR A 21 -48.75 -8.16 -2.88
C THR A 21 -47.65 -9.16 -3.23
N ALA A 22 -47.20 -9.11 -4.49
CA ALA A 22 -46.02 -9.81 -4.93
C ALA A 22 -44.80 -9.28 -4.15
N ALA A 23 -44.40 -9.98 -3.09
CA ALA A 23 -43.09 -9.79 -2.49
C ALA A 23 -42.05 -10.35 -3.47
N ALA A 24 -41.53 -9.48 -4.33
CA ALA A 24 -40.30 -9.75 -5.08
C ALA A 24 -39.20 -10.01 -4.04
N GLN A 25 -38.82 -11.27 -3.88
CA GLN A 25 -37.74 -11.64 -3.00
C GLN A 25 -36.45 -11.22 -3.70
N VAL A 26 -35.96 -10.04 -3.36
CA VAL A 26 -34.62 -9.61 -3.74
C VAL A 26 -33.67 -10.60 -3.07
N ALA A 27 -33.07 -11.48 -3.87
CA ALA A 27 -31.91 -12.28 -3.49
C ALA A 27 -30.74 -11.32 -3.23
N GLY A 28 -30.81 -10.64 -2.09
CA GLY A 28 -29.69 -9.98 -1.47
C GLY A 28 -28.83 -11.08 -0.90
N THR A 29 -27.80 -11.45 -1.63
CA THR A 29 -26.65 -12.20 -1.13
C THR A 29 -26.03 -11.36 -0.02
N SER A 30 -26.60 -11.45 1.18
CA SER A 30 -25.92 -11.04 2.39
C SER A 30 -24.74 -11.98 2.49
N THR A 31 -23.57 -11.53 2.05
CA THR A 31 -22.28 -12.12 2.42
C THR A 31 -22.16 -11.93 3.93
N THR A 32 -22.88 -12.77 4.69
CA THR A 32 -22.62 -12.97 6.11
C THR A 32 -21.22 -13.55 6.15
N VAL A 33 -20.24 -12.70 6.48
CA VAL A 33 -18.92 -13.14 6.87
C VAL A 33 -19.13 -14.01 8.10
N GLU A 34 -19.32 -15.31 7.88
CA GLU A 34 -19.34 -16.33 8.92
C GLU A 34 -17.93 -16.42 9.49
N ALA A 35 -17.58 -15.47 10.35
CA ALA A 35 -16.52 -15.61 11.33
C ALA A 35 -17.01 -16.67 12.34
N SER A 36 -16.97 -17.93 11.90
CA SER A 36 -17.26 -19.10 12.71
C SER A 36 -16.38 -19.07 13.97
N VAL A 37 -16.99 -19.37 15.11
CA VAL A 37 -16.47 -19.21 16.49
C VAL A 37 -15.05 -19.80 16.69
N THR A 38 -14.65 -20.76 15.86
CA THR A 38 -13.29 -21.32 15.77
C THR A 38 -12.22 -20.25 15.46
N THR A 39 -12.55 -19.25 14.64
CA THR A 39 -11.68 -18.10 14.33
C THR A 39 -11.49 -17.20 15.55
N ALA A 40 -12.53 -16.99 16.35
CA ALA A 40 -12.45 -16.16 17.56
C ALA A 40 -11.55 -16.80 18.63
N THR A 41 -11.55 -18.12 18.77
CA THR A 41 -10.67 -18.83 19.73
C THR A 41 -9.20 -18.87 19.30
N GLN A 42 -8.90 -18.89 17.99
CA GLN A 42 -7.52 -18.77 17.50
C GLN A 42 -6.96 -17.34 17.61
N VAL A 43 -7.80 -16.32 17.33
CA VAL A 43 -7.44 -14.90 17.56
C VAL A 43 -7.10 -14.65 19.04
N ALA A 44 -7.73 -15.37 19.98
CA ALA A 44 -7.45 -15.27 21.41
C ALA A 44 -6.08 -15.86 21.85
N ARG A 45 -5.43 -16.69 21.01
CA ARG A 45 -4.08 -17.26 21.28
C ARG A 45 -2.96 -16.56 20.53
N GLY A 46 -3.28 -15.69 19.57
CA GLY A 46 -2.31 -14.91 18.80
C GLY A 46 -1.85 -13.64 19.52
N TRP A 47 -0.76 -13.04 19.05
CA TRP A 47 -0.32 -11.74 19.53
C TRP A 47 -1.11 -10.62 18.84
N SER A 48 -1.62 -9.67 19.61
CA SER A 48 -2.18 -8.45 19.04
C SER A 48 -1.02 -7.58 18.56
N VAL A 49 -0.96 -7.31 17.25
CA VAL A 49 0.09 -6.44 16.68
C VAL A 49 0.16 -5.11 17.43
N ARG A 50 -0.97 -4.42 17.59
CA ARG A 50 -1.02 -3.12 18.28
C ARG A 50 -0.74 -3.21 19.78
N LYS A 51 -1.28 -4.22 20.48
CA LYS A 51 -1.22 -4.26 21.94
C LYS A 51 0.04 -4.93 22.48
N THR A 52 0.58 -5.90 21.74
CA THR A 52 1.61 -6.83 22.22
C THR A 52 2.96 -6.64 21.51
N LEU A 53 2.99 -6.11 20.27
CA LEU A 53 4.22 -6.02 19.49
C LEU A 53 4.62 -4.58 19.18
N LEU A 54 3.79 -3.88 18.42
CA LEU A 54 4.08 -2.56 17.89
C LEU A 54 4.31 -1.56 19.01
N GLY A 55 5.41 -0.80 18.93
CA GLY A 55 5.79 0.20 19.91
C GLY A 55 6.35 -0.37 21.22
N LYS A 56 6.43 -1.70 21.40
CA LYS A 56 6.99 -2.31 22.61
C LYS A 56 8.51 -2.23 22.63
N THR A 57 9.06 -2.13 23.85
CA THR A 57 10.50 -2.20 24.06
C THR A 57 10.96 -3.66 23.98
N VAL A 58 12.08 -3.87 23.29
CA VAL A 58 12.77 -5.15 23.24
C VAL A 58 13.90 -5.14 24.27
N TYR A 59 14.01 -6.23 25.02
CA TYR A 59 15.00 -6.44 26.07
C TYR A 59 15.90 -7.62 25.72
N ASN A 60 17.06 -7.70 26.35
CA ASN A 60 17.88 -8.91 26.34
C ASN A 60 17.62 -9.80 27.56
N ASP A 61 18.36 -10.91 27.66
CA ASP A 61 18.33 -11.87 28.76
C ASP A 61 18.79 -11.29 30.10
N THR A 62 19.57 -10.20 30.11
CA THR A 62 19.95 -9.48 31.32
C THR A 62 18.94 -8.41 31.75
N GLY A 63 17.84 -8.25 30.99
CA GLY A 63 16.80 -7.25 31.25
C GLY A 63 17.18 -5.83 30.79
N ALA A 64 18.28 -5.66 30.07
CA ALA A 64 18.66 -4.40 29.46
C ALA A 64 17.80 -4.10 28.22
N ARG A 65 17.45 -2.83 28.03
CA ARG A 65 16.70 -2.35 26.85
C ARG A 65 17.64 -2.26 25.67
N ILE A 66 17.30 -2.93 24.57
CA ILE A 66 18.14 -2.99 23.36
C ILE A 66 17.51 -2.26 22.17
N GLY A 67 16.19 -2.08 22.16
CA GLY A 67 15.49 -1.38 21.07
C GLY A 67 14.00 -1.23 21.30
N LYS A 68 13.29 -0.79 20.25
CA LYS A 68 11.83 -0.66 20.22
C LYS A 68 11.29 -1.20 18.90
N VAL A 69 10.18 -1.93 18.95
CA VAL A 69 9.51 -2.41 17.74
C VAL A 69 8.84 -1.23 17.04
N GLU A 70 9.25 -0.94 15.81
CA GLU A 70 8.69 0.13 14.99
C GLU A 70 7.74 -0.43 13.92
N ASP A 71 7.98 -1.64 13.40
CA ASP A 71 7.10 -2.29 12.42
C ASP A 71 7.22 -3.83 12.39
N LEU A 72 6.41 -4.51 11.59
CA LEU A 72 6.46 -5.96 11.36
C LEU A 72 6.27 -6.30 9.88
N ILE A 73 7.06 -7.23 9.38
CA ILE A 73 6.99 -7.71 8.00
C ILE A 73 6.15 -8.98 7.94
N VAL A 74 5.06 -8.91 7.18
CA VAL A 74 4.20 -10.05 6.86
C VAL A 74 4.57 -10.58 5.49
N ALA A 75 4.92 -11.86 5.41
CA ALA A 75 5.25 -12.52 4.15
C ALA A 75 3.98 -12.76 3.30
N PRO A 76 4.12 -12.97 1.97
CA PRO A 76 2.99 -13.25 1.08
C PRO A 76 2.12 -14.43 1.54
N GLU A 77 2.72 -15.39 2.25
CA GLU A 77 2.08 -16.56 2.83
C GLU A 77 1.25 -16.23 4.09
N ARG A 78 1.06 -14.94 4.39
CA ARG A 78 0.25 -14.41 5.51
C ARG A 78 0.81 -14.73 6.90
N ASN A 79 2.12 -14.93 6.99
CA ASN A 79 2.83 -15.16 8.26
C ASN A 79 3.78 -14.00 8.56
N VAL A 80 3.86 -13.58 9.83
CA VAL A 80 4.87 -12.61 10.27
C VAL A 80 6.23 -13.29 10.22
N THR A 81 7.18 -12.69 9.51
CA THR A 81 8.53 -13.25 9.34
C THR A 81 9.59 -12.44 10.06
N TYR A 82 9.47 -11.11 10.01
CA TYR A 82 10.40 -10.19 10.67
C TYR A 82 9.67 -9.15 11.50
N VAL A 83 10.36 -8.69 12.54
CA VAL A 83 10.01 -7.53 13.35
C VAL A 83 11.08 -6.48 13.12
N ILE A 84 10.65 -5.27 12.80
CA ILE A 84 11.54 -4.13 12.59
C ILE A 84 11.77 -3.49 13.95
N VAL A 85 13.03 -3.53 14.39
CA VAL A 85 13.45 -3.00 15.69
C VAL A 85 14.32 -1.78 15.44
N GLY A 86 13.97 -0.64 16.03
CA GLY A 86 14.84 0.53 16.06
C GLY A 86 16.04 0.24 16.97
N ALA A 87 17.20 -0.04 16.38
CA ALA A 87 18.46 -0.20 17.08
C ALA A 87 18.94 1.18 17.56
N GLY A 88 19.24 1.28 18.85
CA GLY A 88 19.14 2.54 19.60
C GLY A 88 19.85 3.77 19.02
N GLY A 89 19.19 4.91 19.23
CA GLY A 89 19.73 6.26 19.30
C GLY A 89 18.77 7.08 20.17
N PHE A 90 19.27 7.91 21.09
CA PHE A 90 18.42 8.90 21.74
C PHE A 90 18.09 9.96 20.67
N ILE A 91 16.80 10.18 20.41
CA ILE A 91 16.22 11.34 19.73
C ILE A 91 17.21 12.08 18.79
N GLY A 92 17.41 11.56 17.57
CA GLY A 92 17.97 12.35 16.47
C GLY A 92 19.38 12.03 15.96
N ILE A 93 20.18 11.18 16.62
CA ILE A 93 21.51 10.79 16.09
C ILE A 93 21.74 9.28 16.25
N GLY A 94 22.08 8.59 15.16
CA GLY A 94 22.55 7.20 15.16
C GLY A 94 21.48 6.12 15.40
N ARG A 95 20.19 6.44 15.22
CA ARG A 95 19.11 5.44 15.19
C ARG A 95 18.92 4.94 13.76
N HIS A 96 18.98 3.63 13.58
CA HIS A 96 18.56 2.95 12.36
C HIS A 96 17.70 1.74 12.70
N ASP A 97 16.83 1.40 11.78
CA ASP A 97 15.94 0.25 11.93
C ASP A 97 16.66 -1.02 11.48
N VAL A 98 16.37 -2.14 12.13
CA VAL A 98 16.98 -3.45 11.79
C VAL A 98 15.90 -4.52 11.72
N ALA A 99 16.00 -5.40 10.73
CA ALA A 99 15.07 -6.51 10.55
C ALA A 99 15.50 -7.72 11.39
N VAL A 100 14.68 -8.09 12.37
CA VAL A 100 14.93 -9.21 13.29
C VAL A 100 13.93 -10.33 13.02
N PRO A 101 14.36 -11.58 12.78
CA PRO A 101 13.43 -12.71 12.64
C PRO A 101 12.53 -12.85 13.87
N VAL A 102 11.23 -13.04 13.67
CA VAL A 102 10.27 -13.17 14.79
C VAL A 102 10.61 -14.33 15.74
N SER A 103 11.29 -15.37 15.23
CA SER A 103 11.76 -16.52 16.02
C SER A 103 12.81 -16.17 17.08
N GLN A 104 13.50 -15.04 16.95
CA GLN A 104 14.46 -14.55 17.93
C GLN A 104 13.80 -13.78 19.08
N ILE A 105 12.53 -13.39 18.93
CA ILE A 105 11.78 -12.65 19.94
C ILE A 105 10.89 -13.61 20.72
N ARG A 106 11.02 -13.58 22.04
CA ARG A 106 10.18 -14.34 22.96
C ARG A 106 9.36 -13.40 23.81
N ASP A 107 8.10 -13.73 24.04
CA ASP A 107 7.30 -13.06 25.06
C ASP A 107 7.55 -13.72 26.42
N GLN A 108 8.04 -12.94 27.38
CA GLN A 108 8.24 -13.34 28.76
C GLN A 108 7.37 -12.46 29.67
N GLY A 109 6.13 -12.88 29.89
CA GLY A 109 5.19 -12.18 30.78
C GLY A 109 4.79 -10.79 30.30
N GLY A 110 4.62 -10.60 28.99
CA GLY A 110 4.28 -9.31 28.37
C GLY A 110 5.51 -8.46 27.99
N ARG A 111 6.71 -9.05 28.08
CA ARG A 111 7.98 -8.41 27.72
C ARG A 111 8.58 -9.13 26.52
N LEU A 112 8.92 -8.36 25.48
CA LEU A 112 9.64 -8.89 24.32
C LEU A 112 11.13 -9.03 24.67
N VAL A 113 11.65 -10.25 24.64
CA VAL A 113 13.01 -10.60 25.01
C VAL A 113 13.72 -11.29 23.85
N MET A 114 14.93 -10.83 23.55
CA MET A 114 15.84 -11.43 22.58
C MET A 114 17.11 -11.89 23.29
N THR A 115 17.22 -13.20 23.49
CA THR A 115 18.31 -13.81 24.25
C THR A 115 19.65 -13.67 23.53
N GLY A 116 20.70 -13.24 24.24
CA GLY A 116 22.05 -13.13 23.70
C GLY A 116 22.29 -11.88 22.85
N ALA A 117 21.30 -10.99 22.72
CA ALA A 117 21.43 -9.75 21.98
C ALA A 117 21.95 -8.61 22.86
N THR A 118 22.87 -7.81 22.32
CA THR A 118 23.32 -6.56 22.94
C THR A 118 22.96 -5.37 22.06
N LYS A 119 22.86 -4.18 22.65
CA LYS A 119 22.55 -2.95 21.90
C LYS A 119 23.56 -2.72 20.76
N GLU A 120 24.83 -3.00 21.02
CA GLU A 120 25.94 -2.86 20.07
C GLU A 120 25.79 -3.88 18.93
N SER A 121 25.40 -5.13 19.25
CA SER A 121 25.15 -6.15 18.23
C SER A 121 24.00 -5.77 17.30
N LEU A 122 22.94 -5.13 17.83
CA LEU A 122 21.82 -4.64 17.01
C LEU A 122 22.26 -3.45 16.14
N GLN A 123 23.07 -2.54 16.69
CA GLN A 123 23.59 -1.41 15.91
C GLN A 123 24.57 -1.84 14.81
N ALA A 124 25.28 -2.95 15.00
CA ALA A 124 26.15 -3.53 13.97
C ALA A 124 25.37 -4.22 12.85
N LEU A 125 24.07 -4.50 13.03
CA LEU A 125 23.25 -5.08 11.97
C LEU A 125 23.02 -4.05 10.86
N PRO A 126 22.91 -4.51 9.59
CA PRO A 126 22.55 -3.66 8.48
C PRO A 126 21.23 -2.93 8.72
N GLY A 127 21.19 -1.65 8.33
CA GLY A 127 19.97 -0.87 8.33
C GLY A 127 18.90 -1.50 7.44
N PHE A 128 17.70 -1.61 7.97
CA PHE A 128 16.48 -1.90 7.23
C PHE A 128 15.98 -0.59 6.63
N ASP A 129 16.06 -0.48 5.30
CA ASP A 129 15.44 0.61 4.56
C ASP A 129 14.08 0.15 4.06
N ASP A 130 13.03 0.71 4.66
CA ASP A 130 11.66 0.50 4.22
C ASP A 130 11.39 1.32 2.96
N THR A 131 12.02 0.91 1.86
CA THR A 131 11.74 1.43 0.51
C THR A 131 10.31 1.15 0.02
N SER A 132 9.42 0.68 0.91
CA SER A 132 7.98 0.64 0.71
C SER A 132 7.25 1.95 1.07
N ASP A 133 7.95 3.00 1.53
CA ASP A 133 7.37 4.36 1.61
C ASP A 133 7.12 4.91 0.19
N THR A 134 6.03 4.44 -0.42
CA THR A 134 5.54 4.92 -1.70
C THR A 134 5.06 6.34 -1.62
N SER A 135 4.93 6.96 -0.44
CA SER A 135 4.39 8.32 -0.29
C SER A 135 5.11 9.35 -1.14
N ARG A 136 6.45 9.28 -1.24
CA ARG A 136 7.22 10.18 -2.13
C ARG A 136 7.00 9.88 -3.61
N ARG A 137 6.85 8.60 -3.96
CA ARG A 137 6.54 8.17 -5.34
C ARG A 137 5.11 8.54 -5.73
N ASP A 138 4.16 8.36 -4.83
CA ASP A 138 2.74 8.64 -4.99
C ASP A 138 2.51 10.15 -5.09
N GLN A 139 3.21 10.96 -4.29
CA GLN A 139 3.22 12.42 -4.44
C GLN A 139 3.82 12.87 -5.77
N PHE A 140 4.91 12.24 -6.22
CA PHE A 140 5.52 12.54 -7.52
C PHE A 140 4.62 12.14 -8.70
N VAL A 141 3.98 10.97 -8.65
CA VAL A 141 3.03 10.50 -9.65
C VAL A 141 1.80 11.41 -9.68
N ALA A 142 1.26 11.79 -8.52
CA ALA A 142 0.13 12.72 -8.43
C ALA A 142 0.46 14.11 -9.01
N ALA A 143 1.65 14.64 -8.73
CA ALA A 143 2.12 15.90 -9.31
C ALA A 143 2.24 15.80 -10.84
N ALA A 144 2.84 14.72 -11.36
CA ALA A 144 2.99 14.48 -12.78
C ALA A 144 1.64 14.27 -13.50
N GLU A 145 0.67 13.61 -12.86
CA GLU A 145 -0.71 13.51 -13.37
C GLU A 145 -1.38 14.88 -13.46
N GLN A 146 -1.14 15.76 -12.49
CA GLN A 146 -1.66 17.12 -12.50
C GLN A 146 -1.04 17.95 -13.64
N ASP A 147 0.25 17.77 -13.93
CA ASP A 147 0.92 18.42 -15.06
C ASP A 147 0.37 17.94 -16.41
N VAL A 148 0.15 16.63 -16.57
CA VAL A 148 -0.50 16.05 -17.75
C VAL A 148 -1.92 16.60 -17.94
N ALA A 149 -2.68 16.77 -16.85
CA ALA A 149 -4.01 17.38 -16.91
C ALA A 149 -3.96 18.85 -17.34
N ARG A 150 -3.03 19.64 -16.80
CA ARG A 150 -2.80 21.04 -17.20
C ARG A 150 -2.41 21.15 -18.68
N ALA A 151 -1.52 20.28 -19.14
CA ALA A 151 -1.08 20.23 -20.54
C ALA A 151 -2.25 19.97 -21.50
N LYS A 152 -3.14 19.01 -21.17
CA LYS A 152 -4.36 18.73 -21.95
C LYS A 152 -5.29 19.95 -22.06
N VAL A 153 -5.51 20.65 -20.96
CA VAL A 153 -6.32 21.88 -20.94
C VAL A 153 -5.68 22.96 -21.82
N ARG A 154 -4.35 23.13 -21.76
CA ARG A 154 -3.64 24.12 -22.57
C ARG A 154 -3.71 23.81 -24.06
N ILE A 155 -3.62 22.54 -24.45
CA ILE A 155 -3.79 22.09 -25.83
C ILE A 155 -5.20 22.42 -26.34
N ALA A 156 -6.25 22.16 -25.54
CA ALA A 156 -7.62 22.49 -25.92
C ALA A 156 -7.84 24.01 -26.09
N GLU A 157 -7.22 24.82 -25.24
CA GLU A 157 -7.26 26.28 -25.37
C GLU A 157 -6.53 26.77 -26.63
N LEU A 158 -5.36 26.21 -26.93
CA LEU A 158 -4.62 26.55 -28.16
C LEU A 158 -5.40 26.13 -29.41
N GLN A 159 -6.11 25.00 -29.40
CA GLN A 159 -6.99 24.59 -30.50
C GLN A 159 -8.14 25.58 -30.72
N LYS A 160 -8.72 26.11 -29.63
CA LYS A 160 -9.74 27.15 -29.72
C LYS A 160 -9.17 28.46 -30.28
N GLN A 161 -7.94 28.81 -29.90
CA GLN A 161 -7.22 29.98 -30.41
C GLN A 161 -6.83 29.83 -31.90
N SER A 162 -6.42 28.63 -32.34
CA SER A 162 -6.14 28.38 -33.76
C SER A 162 -7.40 28.36 -34.62
N ALA A 163 -8.54 27.91 -34.07
CA ALA A 163 -9.84 27.98 -34.73
C ALA A 163 -10.39 29.42 -34.84
N ALA A 164 -10.03 30.30 -33.90
CA ALA A 164 -10.42 31.71 -33.90
C ALA A 164 -9.44 32.64 -34.64
N ALA A 165 -8.27 32.15 -35.03
CA ALA A 165 -7.25 32.95 -35.72
C ALA A 165 -7.64 33.21 -37.18
N ALA A 166 -7.79 34.49 -37.55
CA ALA A 166 -8.11 34.91 -38.92
C ALA A 166 -6.90 34.91 -39.87
N ALA A 167 -5.68 35.02 -39.32
CA ALA A 167 -4.43 35.05 -40.10
C ALA A 167 -3.80 33.65 -40.19
N ALA A 168 -3.47 33.21 -41.42
CA ALA A 168 -2.99 31.86 -41.71
C ALA A 168 -1.61 31.57 -41.06
N ASP A 169 -0.73 32.55 -41.01
CA ASP A 169 0.59 32.50 -40.38
C ASP A 169 0.51 32.35 -38.85
N VAL A 170 -0.47 32.99 -38.21
CA VAL A 170 -0.75 32.83 -36.76
C VAL A 170 -1.28 31.43 -36.48
N LYS A 171 -2.19 30.94 -37.32
CA LYS A 171 -2.74 29.58 -37.22
C LYS A 171 -1.64 28.52 -37.31
N VAL A 172 -0.75 28.62 -38.30
CA VAL A 172 0.37 27.68 -38.48
C VAL A 172 1.30 27.64 -37.26
N ARG A 173 1.60 28.79 -36.63
CA ARG A 173 2.42 28.83 -35.41
C ARG A 173 1.73 28.16 -34.21
N ILE A 174 0.42 28.38 -34.04
CA ILE A 174 -0.35 27.75 -32.96
C ILE A 174 -0.45 26.23 -33.20
N ASP A 175 -0.69 25.80 -34.45
CA ASP A 175 -0.75 24.38 -34.80
C ASP A 175 0.60 23.67 -34.58
N GLN A 176 1.73 24.34 -34.86
CA GLN A 176 3.07 23.84 -34.50
C GLN A 176 3.26 23.69 -32.98
N GLN A 177 2.77 24.64 -32.18
CA GLN A 177 2.82 24.56 -30.72
C GLN A 177 1.94 23.42 -30.17
N ILE A 178 0.75 23.22 -30.76
CA ILE A 178 -0.14 22.10 -30.41
C ILE A 178 0.55 20.76 -30.70
N ALA A 179 1.17 20.61 -31.88
CA ALA A 179 1.86 19.38 -32.25
C ALA A 179 3.03 19.05 -31.30
N ALA A 180 3.83 20.07 -30.93
CA ALA A 180 4.92 19.90 -29.97
C ALA A 180 4.40 19.46 -28.58
N LEU A 181 3.34 20.11 -28.08
CA LEU A 181 2.73 19.75 -26.79
C LEU A 181 2.06 18.37 -26.81
N GLN A 182 1.48 17.95 -27.94
CA GLN A 182 0.93 16.61 -28.10
C GLN A 182 2.00 15.53 -28.04
N GLN A 183 3.18 15.77 -28.63
CA GLN A 183 4.30 14.85 -28.59
C GLN A 183 4.87 14.69 -27.17
N GLU A 184 5.03 15.80 -26.44
CA GLU A 184 5.46 15.77 -25.03
C GLU A 184 4.43 15.12 -24.11
N LEU A 185 3.14 15.32 -24.38
CA LEU A 185 2.04 14.68 -23.65
C LEU A 185 2.09 13.15 -23.82
N GLN A 186 2.25 12.66 -25.05
CA GLN A 186 2.34 11.23 -25.33
C GLN A 186 3.57 10.61 -24.64
N ALA A 187 4.74 11.24 -24.72
CA ALA A 187 5.94 10.77 -24.05
C ALA A 187 5.77 10.72 -22.52
N SER A 188 5.11 11.74 -21.94
CA SER A 188 4.83 11.81 -20.50
C SER A 188 3.81 10.76 -20.05
N GLU A 189 2.77 10.49 -20.84
CA GLU A 189 1.78 9.44 -20.57
C GLU A 189 2.40 8.03 -20.65
N GLU A 190 3.30 7.79 -21.60
CA GLU A 190 4.06 6.55 -21.68
C GLU A 190 4.99 6.37 -20.47
N MET A 191 5.72 7.42 -20.06
CA MET A 191 6.56 7.38 -18.86
C MET A 191 5.74 7.17 -17.59
N LEU A 192 4.60 7.84 -17.43
CA LEU A 192 3.67 7.59 -16.32
C LEU A 192 3.14 6.15 -16.35
N GLY A 193 2.80 5.64 -17.53
CA GLY A 193 2.41 4.25 -17.71
C GLY A 193 3.52 3.26 -17.35
N GLN A 194 4.78 3.58 -17.65
CA GLN A 194 5.95 2.80 -17.25
C GLN A 194 6.20 2.90 -15.74
N MET A 195 6.06 4.09 -15.14
CA MET A 195 6.22 4.32 -13.69
C MET A 195 5.13 3.61 -12.87
N LYS A 196 3.88 3.62 -13.34
CA LYS A 196 2.77 2.90 -12.69
C LYS A 196 2.90 1.39 -12.81
N ARG A 197 3.46 0.89 -13.93
CA ARG A 197 3.75 -0.54 -14.13
C ARG A 197 5.03 -0.99 -13.41
N ALA A 198 5.96 -0.07 -13.18
CA ALA A 198 7.15 -0.29 -12.34
C ALA A 198 6.76 -0.19 -10.86
N GLY A 199 6.29 -1.29 -10.28
CA GLY A 199 6.20 -1.42 -8.82
C GLY A 199 7.57 -1.25 -8.14
N ALA A 200 7.58 -0.98 -6.82
CA ALA A 200 8.76 -0.68 -5.98
C ALA A 200 9.98 -1.61 -6.17
N ARG A 201 9.77 -2.81 -6.71
CA ARG A 201 10.80 -3.82 -6.99
C ARG A 201 11.86 -3.42 -8.03
N ARG A 202 11.59 -2.50 -8.96
CA ARG A 202 12.55 -2.11 -10.02
C ARG A 202 13.48 -0.94 -9.66
N TRP A 203 13.27 -0.26 -8.53
CA TRP A 203 14.10 0.88 -8.14
C TRP A 203 15.55 0.47 -7.84
N LYS A 204 15.75 -0.73 -7.27
CA LYS A 204 17.07 -1.32 -7.01
C LYS A 204 17.85 -1.65 -8.30
N GLU A 205 17.16 -2.10 -9.35
CA GLU A 205 17.78 -2.36 -10.66
C GLU A 205 18.13 -1.05 -11.38
N PHE A 206 17.28 -0.03 -11.23
CA PHE A 206 17.55 1.31 -11.76
C PHE A 206 18.79 1.91 -11.09
N GLU A 207 18.89 1.85 -9.76
CA GLU A 207 20.04 2.34 -8.99
C GLU A 207 21.34 1.57 -9.33
N ALA A 208 21.26 0.24 -9.45
CA ALA A 208 22.39 -0.58 -9.88
C ALA A 208 22.87 -0.21 -11.30
N ASN A 209 21.95 0.05 -12.23
CA ASN A 209 22.27 0.44 -13.60
C ASN A 209 22.88 1.85 -13.66
N VAL A 210 22.39 2.80 -12.85
CA VAL A 210 22.94 4.16 -12.76
C VAL A 210 24.35 4.15 -12.13
N ASN A 211 24.56 3.38 -11.05
CA ASN A 211 25.89 3.24 -10.45
C ASN A 211 26.88 2.57 -11.40
N ALA A 212 26.45 1.53 -12.12
CA ALA A 212 27.28 0.88 -13.14
C ALA A 212 27.64 1.84 -14.30
N ALA A 213 26.69 2.67 -14.74
CA ALA A 213 26.94 3.68 -15.76
C ALA A 213 27.94 4.74 -15.29
N THR A 214 27.81 5.20 -14.04
CA THR A 214 28.69 6.22 -13.44
C THR A 214 30.11 5.68 -13.22
N ALA A 215 30.24 4.41 -12.81
CA ALA A 215 31.54 3.75 -12.63
C ALA A 215 32.29 3.60 -13.96
N ARG A 216 31.58 3.28 -15.05
CA ARG A 216 32.16 3.22 -16.41
C ARG A 216 32.62 4.60 -16.87
N LEU A 217 31.84 5.65 -16.60
CA LEU A 217 32.19 7.03 -16.93
C LEU A 217 33.49 7.45 -16.23
N ARG A 218 33.61 7.19 -14.93
CA ARG A 218 34.84 7.48 -14.16
C ARG A 218 36.06 6.73 -14.72
N LYS A 219 35.90 5.43 -15.00
CA LYS A 219 36.97 4.63 -15.60
C LYS A 219 37.41 5.15 -16.98
N SER A 220 36.46 5.63 -17.81
CA SER A 220 36.79 6.22 -19.10
C SER A 220 37.49 7.57 -18.99
N LEU A 221 37.20 8.34 -17.94
CA LEU A 221 37.90 9.61 -17.66
C LEU A 221 39.34 9.34 -17.21
N ASP A 222 39.54 8.38 -16.31
CA ASP A 222 40.87 8.01 -15.80
C ASP A 222 41.76 7.39 -16.90
N SER A 223 41.19 6.63 -17.83
CA SER A 223 41.94 6.05 -18.96
C SER A 223 42.28 7.07 -20.06
N THR A 224 41.69 8.26 -20.04
CA THR A 224 41.95 9.33 -21.01
C THR A 224 42.91 10.39 -20.43
N ALA A 225 43.23 10.31 -19.13
CA ALA A 225 44.12 11.22 -18.42
C ALA A 225 45.58 10.72 -18.29
N GLY A 226 45.91 9.57 -18.88
CA GLY A 226 47.28 9.04 -18.99
C GLY A 226 47.67 8.83 -20.44
#